data_AF-A0A9D6YBM4-F1
#
_entry.id   AF-A0A9D6YBM4-F1
#
_cell.length_a   1.000
_cell.length_b   1.000
_cell.length_c   1.000
_cell.angle_alpha   90.00
_cell.angle_beta   90.00
_cell.angle_gamma   90.00
#
_symmetry.space_group_name_H-M   'P 1'
#
loop_
_entity.id
_entity.type
_entity.pdbx_description
1 polymer ?
#
loop_
_entity_poly.entity_id
_entity_poly.type
_entity_poly.pdbx_seq_one_letter_code
_entity_poly.pdbx_strand_id
1 'polypeptide(L)'
;MAMTDRPRLIEVAFPLKQASVASVHEKNVRHGHISTLHIWPARRPLAACRAALLCTLLPDPGDPVKRQALLDLIGGHVTKKTVKGEDDEGHETAEEKDVVEDGVLAWGQENTPAMDELRKQIRAFYGGRAPKVLDPFAGGGAIPLEAMRLGCEVTSADLNP
;
A
#
# COMPACT_ATOMS: atom_id res chain seq x y z
N MET A 1 23.75 17.90 -0.12
CA MET A 1 23.28 17.28 1.13
C MET A 1 23.44 15.78 0.96
N ALA A 2 24.34 15.16 1.73
CA ALA A 2 24.47 13.71 1.72
C ALA A 2 23.14 13.10 2.18
N MET A 3 22.54 12.23 1.38
CA MET A 3 21.59 11.27 1.92
C MET A 3 22.37 10.52 2.99
N THR A 4 21.99 10.67 4.26
CA THR A 4 22.54 9.80 5.30
C THR A 4 22.23 8.38 4.87
N ASP A 5 23.28 7.62 4.59
CA ASP A 5 23.21 6.23 4.15
C ASP A 5 22.64 5.39 5.29
N ARG A 6 21.31 5.36 5.34
CA ARG A 6 20.53 4.58 6.29
C ARG A 6 19.75 3.57 5.47
N PRO A 7 19.76 2.28 5.87
CA PRO A 7 18.95 1.27 5.23
C PRO A 7 17.50 1.74 5.12
N ARG A 8 16.86 1.44 4.00
CA ARG A 8 15.42 1.65 3.86
C ARG A 8 14.67 0.56 4.61
N LEU A 9 13.45 0.87 5.02
CA LEU A 9 12.63 -0.10 5.74
C LEU A 9 12.48 -1.40 4.93
N ILE A 10 12.29 -1.31 3.61
CA ILE A 10 12.14 -2.47 2.72
C ILE A 10 13.34 -3.42 2.71
N GLU A 11 14.54 -2.95 3.06
CA GLU A 11 15.76 -3.77 3.11
C GLU A 11 15.80 -4.68 4.34
N VAL A 12 15.03 -4.34 5.38
CA VAL A 12 15.07 -5.04 6.69
C VAL A 12 13.72 -5.60 7.12
N ALA A 13 12.61 -4.99 6.71
CA ALA A 13 11.27 -5.45 7.04
C ALA A 13 10.21 -4.97 6.05
N PHE A 14 9.16 -5.78 5.91
CA PHE A 14 8.04 -5.48 5.02
C PHE A 14 6.74 -6.09 5.58
N PRO A 15 5.60 -5.37 5.55
CA PRO A 15 4.30 -5.88 6.02
C PRO A 15 3.68 -6.85 4.99
N LEU A 16 4.38 -7.95 4.71
CA LEU A 16 4.07 -8.86 3.60
C LEU A 16 2.68 -9.48 3.71
N LYS A 17 2.32 -9.99 4.89
CA LYS A 17 1.03 -10.65 5.09
C LYS A 17 -0.12 -9.66 4.88
N GLN A 18 -0.03 -8.48 5.49
CA GLN A 18 -1.03 -7.42 5.40
C GLN A 18 -1.18 -6.92 3.96
N ALA A 19 -0.06 -6.63 3.28
CA ALA A 19 -0.08 -6.20 1.88
C ALA A 19 -0.73 -7.26 0.97
N SER A 20 -0.46 -8.55 1.21
CA SER A 20 -1.06 -9.65 0.46
C SER A 20 -2.57 -9.75 0.68
N VAL A 21 -3.02 -9.74 1.94
CA VAL A 21 -4.44 -9.82 2.30
C VAL A 21 -5.23 -8.63 1.74
N ALA A 22 -4.74 -7.41 1.92
CA ALA A 22 -5.38 -6.20 1.38
C ALA A 22 -5.45 -6.22 -0.16
N SER A 23 -4.42 -6.77 -0.81
CA SER A 23 -4.39 -6.93 -2.27
C SER A 23 -5.45 -7.89 -2.81
N VAL A 24 -5.76 -8.97 -2.08
CA VAL A 24 -6.83 -9.90 -2.46
C VAL A 24 -8.19 -9.22 -2.39
N HIS A 25 -8.42 -8.38 -1.38
CA HIS A 25 -9.67 -7.64 -1.27
C HIS A 25 -9.92 -6.74 -2.49
N GLU A 26 -8.93 -5.95 -2.92
CA GLU A 26 -9.06 -5.07 -4.10
C GLU A 26 -9.45 -5.82 -5.38
N LYS A 27 -8.91 -7.04 -5.59
CA LYS A 27 -9.21 -7.86 -6.78
C LYS A 27 -10.67 -8.32 -6.85
N ASN A 28 -11.35 -8.38 -5.71
CA ASN A 28 -12.74 -8.82 -5.62
C ASN A 28 -13.74 -7.66 -5.68
N VAL A 29 -13.28 -6.42 -5.72
CA VAL A 29 -14.15 -5.25 -5.88
C VAL A 29 -14.67 -5.17 -7.31
N ARG A 30 -15.99 -5.00 -7.44
CA ARG A 30 -16.69 -5.00 -8.73
C ARG A 30 -17.20 -3.63 -9.17
N HIS A 31 -17.31 -2.67 -8.25
CA HIS A 31 -17.85 -1.34 -8.55
C HIS A 31 -17.16 -0.24 -7.70
N GLY A 32 -17.11 0.98 -8.23
CA GLY A 32 -16.75 2.18 -7.46
C GLY A 32 -15.26 2.33 -7.10
N HIS A 33 -14.39 1.48 -7.63
CA HIS A 33 -12.95 1.53 -7.37
C HIS A 33 -12.16 1.78 -8.66
N ILE A 34 -10.97 2.40 -8.56
CA ILE A 34 -10.18 2.75 -9.75
C ILE A 34 -9.78 1.52 -10.59
N SER A 35 -9.69 0.34 -9.95
CA SER A 35 -9.45 -0.93 -10.65
C SER A 35 -10.57 -1.33 -11.61
N THR A 36 -11.77 -0.77 -11.46
CA THR A 36 -12.94 -1.10 -12.29
C THR A 36 -13.14 -0.12 -13.45
N LEU A 37 -12.30 0.93 -13.58
CA LEU A 37 -12.39 1.89 -14.68
C LEU A 37 -11.95 1.28 -16.02
N HIS A 38 -10.88 0.49 -16.00
CA HIS A 38 -10.36 -0.20 -17.18
C HIS A 38 -9.57 -1.43 -16.75
N ILE A 39 -9.65 -2.50 -17.55
CA ILE A 39 -8.94 -3.74 -17.29
C ILE A 39 -7.52 -3.63 -17.85
N TRP A 40 -6.53 -3.52 -16.96
CA TRP A 40 -5.13 -3.54 -17.37
C TRP A 40 -4.50 -4.93 -17.12
N PRO A 41 -3.85 -5.55 -18.12
CA PRO A 41 -3.10 -6.78 -17.91
C PRO A 41 -2.06 -6.62 -16.79
N ALA A 42 -2.00 -7.57 -15.86
CA ALA A 42 -1.07 -7.55 -14.73
C ALA A 42 -1.11 -6.27 -13.85
N ARG A 43 -2.29 -5.62 -13.72
CA ARG A 43 -2.47 -4.51 -12.77
C ARG A 43 -2.00 -4.90 -11.36
N ARG A 44 -1.14 -4.05 -10.79
CA ARG A 44 -0.69 -4.18 -9.40
C ARG A 44 -1.75 -3.61 -8.44
N PRO A 45 -2.12 -4.32 -7.37
CA PRO A 45 -3.01 -3.78 -6.34
C PRO A 45 -2.42 -2.54 -5.66
N LEU A 46 -3.25 -1.55 -5.36
CA LEU A 46 -2.84 -0.29 -4.74
C LEU A 46 -2.22 -0.53 -3.36
N ALA A 47 -2.76 -1.44 -2.55
CA ALA A 47 -2.21 -1.75 -1.24
C ALA A 47 -0.76 -2.27 -1.32
N ALA A 48 -0.45 -3.13 -2.30
CA ALA A 48 0.92 -3.60 -2.53
C ALA A 48 1.85 -2.47 -2.98
N CYS A 49 1.39 -1.60 -3.90
CA CYS A 49 2.15 -0.44 -4.34
C CYS A 49 2.42 0.55 -3.19
N ARG A 50 1.41 0.82 -2.35
CA ARG A 50 1.52 1.66 -1.15
C ARG A 50 2.56 1.12 -0.18
N ALA A 51 2.49 -0.17 0.13
CA ALA A 51 3.45 -0.83 1.01
C ALA A 51 4.87 -0.73 0.46
N ALA A 52 5.07 -1.05 -0.83
CA ALA A 52 6.37 -0.97 -1.48
C ALA A 52 6.94 0.46 -1.43
N LEU A 53 6.13 1.47 -1.75
CA LEU A 53 6.55 2.87 -1.72
C LEU A 53 6.87 3.35 -0.30
N LEU A 54 6.00 3.09 0.67
CA LEU A 54 6.24 3.47 2.07
C LEU A 54 7.53 2.86 2.60
N CYS A 55 7.73 1.56 2.41
CA CYS A 55 8.94 0.88 2.88
C CYS A 55 10.21 1.30 2.11
N THR A 56 10.07 1.77 0.86
CA THR A 56 11.20 2.29 0.07
C THR A 56 11.56 3.73 0.47
N LEU A 57 10.56 4.58 0.70
CA LEU A 57 10.75 6.00 0.98
C LEU A 57 11.16 6.25 2.44
N LEU A 58 10.67 5.45 3.37
CA LEU A 58 10.99 5.60 4.79
C LEU A 58 12.31 4.90 5.14
N PRO A 59 13.17 5.55 5.94
CA PRO A 59 14.35 4.90 6.48
C PRO A 59 13.95 3.86 7.53
N ASP A 60 14.78 2.85 7.71
CA ASP A 60 14.72 2.02 8.89
C ASP A 60 15.03 2.86 10.15
N PRO A 61 14.23 2.78 11.22
CA PRO A 61 14.50 3.51 12.46
C PRO A 61 15.69 2.96 13.27
N GLY A 62 16.31 1.85 12.87
CA GLY A 62 17.43 1.20 13.55
C GLY A 62 17.04 0.38 14.78
N ASP A 63 15.94 0.73 15.44
CA ASP A 63 15.43 0.09 16.65
C ASP A 63 14.29 -0.90 16.33
N PRO A 64 14.34 -2.15 16.82
CA PRO A 64 13.30 -3.15 16.57
C PRO A 64 11.89 -2.75 17.02
N VAL A 65 11.76 -2.03 18.15
CA VAL A 65 10.45 -1.63 18.68
C VAL A 65 9.85 -0.53 17.80
N LYS A 66 10.65 0.48 17.43
CA LYS A 66 10.22 1.53 16.48
C LYS A 66 9.92 0.96 15.10
N ARG A 67 10.68 -0.04 14.66
CA ARG A 67 10.43 -0.74 13.39
C ARG A 67 9.09 -1.44 13.42
N GLN A 68 8.79 -2.18 14.48
CA GLN A 68 7.49 -2.84 14.62
C GLN A 68 6.35 -1.83 14.66
N ALA A 69 6.47 -0.75 15.42
CA ALA A 69 5.46 0.32 15.46
C ALA A 69 5.22 0.96 14.07
N LEU A 70 6.28 1.14 13.27
CA LEU A 70 6.16 1.63 11.91
C LEU A 70 5.49 0.60 10.99
N LEU A 71 5.79 -0.69 11.13
CA LEU A 71 5.11 -1.76 10.41
C LEU A 71 3.64 -1.87 10.79
N ASP A 72 3.29 -1.66 12.05
CA ASP A 72 1.90 -1.67 12.53
C ASP A 72 1.15 -0.45 11.99
N LEU A 73 1.79 0.73 11.96
CA LEU A 73 1.20 1.93 11.34
C LEU A 73 0.98 1.73 9.83
N ILE A 74 1.90 1.05 9.14
CA ILE A 74 1.76 0.78 7.71
C ILE A 74 0.70 -0.31 7.49
N GLY A 75 0.98 -1.51 7.98
CA GLY A 75 0.25 -2.73 7.66
C GLY A 75 -0.99 -2.97 8.50
N GLY A 76 -1.07 -2.44 9.72
CA GLY A 76 -2.12 -2.81 10.67
C GLY A 76 -2.03 -4.29 11.08
N HIS A 77 -3.17 -4.85 11.45
CA HIS A 77 -3.29 -6.22 11.94
C HIS A 77 -4.19 -7.06 11.04
N VAL A 78 -3.85 -8.34 10.90
CA VAL A 78 -4.70 -9.29 10.17
C VAL A 78 -5.65 -9.97 11.15
N THR A 79 -6.95 -9.79 10.95
CA THR A 79 -8.00 -10.46 11.71
C THR A 79 -8.81 -11.37 10.79
N LYS A 80 -9.51 -12.34 11.37
CA LYS A 80 -10.38 -13.25 10.63
C LYS A 80 -11.82 -12.76 10.73
N LYS A 81 -12.50 -12.65 9.58
CA LYS A 81 -13.93 -12.37 9.51
C LYS A 81 -14.66 -13.52 8.85
N THR A 82 -15.78 -13.92 9.44
CA THR A 82 -16.70 -14.88 8.84
C THR A 82 -17.51 -14.16 7.77
N VAL A 83 -17.33 -14.58 6.52
CA VAL A 83 -18.12 -14.10 5.39
C VAL A 83 -19.15 -15.17 5.07
N LYS A 84 -20.42 -14.81 5.20
CA LYS A 84 -21.53 -15.65 4.73
C LYS A 84 -21.69 -15.48 3.23
N GLY A 85 -21.88 -16.59 2.53
CA GLY A 85 -22.21 -16.64 1.12
C GLY A 85 -23.30 -17.68 0.87
N GLU A 86 -23.68 -17.82 -0.39
CA GLU A 86 -24.54 -18.90 -0.88
C GLU A 86 -23.74 -19.68 -1.92
N ASP A 87 -23.81 -21.01 -1.88
CA ASP A 87 -23.25 -21.85 -2.94
C ASP A 87 -24.15 -21.85 -4.18
N ASP A 88 -23.70 -22.50 -5.26
CA ASP A 88 -24.45 -22.58 -6.52
C ASP A 88 -25.80 -23.32 -6.39
N GLU A 89 -26.03 -24.01 -5.27
CA GLU A 89 -27.27 -24.73 -4.92
C GLU A 89 -28.17 -23.94 -3.94
N GLY A 90 -27.73 -22.75 -3.50
CA GLY A 90 -28.47 -21.85 -2.60
C GLY A 90 -28.32 -22.17 -1.11
N HIS A 91 -27.37 -23.03 -0.70
CA HIS A 91 -27.08 -23.28 0.70
C HIS A 91 -26.21 -22.18 1.31
N GLU A 92 -26.52 -21.78 2.55
CA GLU A 92 -25.67 -20.85 3.31
C GLU A 92 -24.29 -21.48 3.55
N THR A 93 -23.25 -20.83 3.03
CA THR A 93 -21.85 -21.14 3.32
C THR A 93 -21.27 -20.07 4.25
N ALA A 94 -20.35 -20.47 5.11
CA ALA A 94 -19.61 -19.55 5.96
C ALA A 94 -18.11 -19.83 5.81
N GLU A 95 -17.38 -18.86 5.28
CA GLU A 95 -15.94 -18.94 5.10
C GLU A 95 -15.23 -17.94 6.01
N GLU A 96 -14.14 -18.35 6.67
CA GLU A 96 -13.25 -17.40 7.34
C GLU A 96 -12.30 -16.77 6.32
N LYS A 97 -12.29 -15.44 6.23
CA LYS A 97 -11.37 -14.68 5.40
C LYS A 97 -10.50 -13.78 6.27
N ASP A 98 -9.20 -13.78 5.97
CA ASP A 98 -8.27 -12.81 6.54
C ASP A 98 -8.62 -11.41 6.01
N VAL A 99 -8.66 -10.42 6.89
CA VAL A 99 -8.92 -9.01 6.61
C VAL A 99 -7.87 -8.18 7.33
N VAL A 100 -7.43 -7.09 6.70
CA VAL A 100 -6.55 -6.11 7.35
C VAL A 100 -7.41 -5.06 8.04
N GLU A 101 -7.17 -4.89 9.33
CA GLU A 101 -7.74 -3.83 10.15
C GLU A 101 -6.64 -2.89 10.61
N ASP A 102 -6.98 -1.62 10.80
CA ASP A 102 -6.05 -0.55 11.11
C ASP A 102 -4.93 -0.37 10.07
N GLY A 103 -3.99 0.52 10.37
CA GLY A 103 -2.91 0.88 9.46
C GLY A 103 -3.39 1.49 8.15
N VAL A 104 -2.44 1.94 7.32
CA VAL A 104 -2.77 2.59 6.04
C VAL A 104 -2.95 1.61 4.88
N LEU A 105 -2.67 0.32 5.07
CA LEU A 105 -2.97 -0.72 4.08
C LEU A 105 -4.40 -1.26 4.17
N ALA A 106 -5.11 -1.06 5.28
CA ALA A 106 -6.51 -1.42 5.38
C ALA A 106 -7.38 -0.65 4.37
N TRP A 107 -8.47 -1.29 3.96
CA TRP A 107 -9.37 -0.74 2.96
C TRP A 107 -9.99 0.60 3.40
N GLY A 108 -9.95 1.61 2.54
CA GLY A 108 -10.54 2.93 2.81
C GLY A 108 -9.67 3.85 3.67
N GLN A 109 -8.44 3.47 4.00
CA GLN A 109 -7.54 4.25 4.86
C GLN A 109 -6.62 5.22 4.09
N GLU A 110 -6.85 5.43 2.79
CA GLU A 110 -6.03 6.26 1.88
C GLU A 110 -5.89 7.74 2.31
N ASN A 111 -6.88 8.27 3.04
CA ASN A 111 -7.01 9.69 3.36
C ASN A 111 -7.09 9.95 4.86
N THR A 112 -6.36 9.16 5.64
CA THR A 112 -6.37 9.22 7.10
C THR A 112 -5.29 10.13 7.67
N PRO A 113 -5.40 10.59 8.92
CA PRO A 113 -4.32 11.33 9.59
C PRO A 113 -3.00 10.55 9.66
N ALA A 114 -3.06 9.21 9.67
CA ALA A 114 -1.88 8.35 9.59
C ALA A 114 -1.13 8.53 8.26
N MET A 115 -1.84 8.68 7.14
CA MET A 115 -1.22 9.01 5.85
C MET A 115 -0.56 10.39 5.87
N ASP A 116 -1.15 11.38 6.54
CA ASP A 116 -0.54 12.70 6.70
C ASP A 116 0.75 12.65 7.53
N GLU A 117 0.78 11.84 8.57
CA GLU A 117 1.98 11.62 9.36
C GLU A 117 3.09 10.94 8.54
N LEU A 118 2.76 9.90 7.76
CA LEU A 118 3.72 9.25 6.87
C LEU A 118 4.26 10.21 5.80
N ARG A 119 3.40 11.06 5.20
CA ARG A 119 3.83 12.13 4.28
C ARG A 119 4.83 13.08 4.94
N LYS A 120 4.57 13.50 6.18
CA LYS A 120 5.47 14.39 6.94
C LYS A 120 6.81 13.71 7.21
N GLN A 121 6.82 12.45 7.63
CA GLN A 121 8.05 11.69 7.88
C GLN A 121 8.88 11.51 6.61
N ILE A 122 8.24 11.15 5.49
CA ILE A 122 8.89 11.08 4.19
C ILE A 122 9.49 12.45 3.85
N ARG A 123 8.69 13.51 3.87
CA ARG A 123 9.17 14.85 3.51
C ARG A 123 10.32 15.32 4.40
N ALA A 124 10.26 15.06 5.70
CA ALA A 124 11.33 15.38 6.65
C ALA A 124 12.62 14.63 6.31
N PHE A 125 12.52 13.33 6.02
CA PHE A 125 13.68 12.52 5.64
C PHE A 125 14.34 13.01 4.34
N TYR A 126 13.55 13.50 3.37
CA TYR A 126 14.05 14.06 2.11
C TYR A 126 14.44 15.56 2.21
N GLY A 127 14.61 16.08 3.42
CA GLY A 127 15.07 17.45 3.67
C GLY A 127 14.04 18.51 3.29
N GLY A 128 12.76 18.25 3.53
CA GLY A 128 11.65 19.14 3.21
C GLY A 128 11.17 19.09 1.75
N ARG A 129 11.82 18.30 0.90
CA ARG A 129 11.48 18.16 -0.52
C ARG A 129 10.54 16.99 -0.77
N ALA A 130 9.73 17.09 -1.81
CA ALA A 130 9.00 15.96 -2.36
C ALA A 130 10.02 14.98 -2.99
N PRO A 131 9.99 13.68 -2.64
CA PRO A 131 10.78 12.68 -3.33
C PRO A 131 10.37 12.60 -4.81
N LYS A 132 11.31 12.37 -5.71
CA LYS A 132 11.01 12.10 -7.12
C LYS A 132 10.80 10.60 -7.33
N VAL A 133 9.72 10.22 -7.97
CA VAL A 133 9.42 8.83 -8.35
C VAL A 133 9.28 8.77 -9.87
N LEU A 134 10.07 7.91 -10.50
CA LEU A 134 9.96 7.57 -11.92
C LEU A 134 9.38 6.17 -12.05
N ASP A 135 8.26 6.05 -12.73
CA ASP A 135 7.69 4.75 -13.14
C ASP A 135 7.59 4.68 -14.68
N PRO A 136 8.57 4.06 -15.36
CA PRO A 136 8.58 4.00 -16.82
C PRO A 136 7.65 2.92 -17.39
N PHE A 137 6.99 2.12 -16.55
CA PHE A 137 6.10 1.03 -16.94
C PHE A 137 4.84 1.04 -16.06
N ALA A 138 4.16 2.18 -16.05
CA ALA A 138 3.10 2.49 -15.09
C ALA A 138 1.88 1.58 -15.18
N GLY A 139 1.65 0.99 -16.36
CA GLY A 139 0.49 0.22 -16.71
C GLY A 139 -0.81 0.91 -16.29
N GLY A 140 -1.61 0.21 -15.50
CA GLY A 140 -2.85 0.76 -14.92
C GLY A 140 -2.66 1.87 -13.87
N GLY A 141 -1.47 2.45 -13.72
CA GLY A 141 -1.19 3.65 -12.95
C GLY A 141 -1.12 3.49 -11.43
N ALA A 142 -0.98 2.25 -10.92
CA ALA A 142 -1.07 1.98 -9.49
C ALA A 142 0.06 2.61 -8.66
N ILE A 143 1.32 2.44 -9.10
CA ILE A 143 2.50 3.03 -8.43
C ILE A 143 2.47 4.57 -8.51
N PRO A 144 2.29 5.22 -9.68
CA PRO A 144 2.28 6.68 -9.71
C PRO A 144 1.13 7.28 -8.90
N LEU A 145 -0.05 6.63 -8.86
CA LEU A 145 -1.15 7.06 -8.00
C LEU A 145 -0.79 7.03 -6.52
N GLU A 146 -0.25 5.93 -6.03
CA GLU A 146 0.16 5.80 -4.62
C GLU A 146 1.33 6.72 -4.29
N ALA A 147 2.27 6.94 -5.21
CA ALA A 147 3.36 7.89 -5.01
C ALA A 147 2.84 9.33 -4.90
N MET A 148 1.88 9.73 -5.73
CA MET A 148 1.20 11.03 -5.61
C MET A 148 0.48 11.14 -4.26
N ARG A 149 -0.21 10.07 -3.82
CA ARG A 149 -0.83 10.03 -2.48
C ARG A 149 0.18 10.21 -1.37
N LEU A 150 1.43 9.84 -1.53
CA LEU A 150 2.50 10.04 -0.53
C LEU A 150 3.20 11.40 -0.64
N GLY A 151 2.74 12.29 -1.55
CA GLY A 151 3.30 13.63 -1.73
C GLY A 151 4.60 13.64 -2.54
N CYS A 152 4.82 12.62 -3.37
CA CYS A 152 5.97 12.54 -4.27
C CYS A 152 5.75 13.37 -5.55
N GLU A 153 6.84 13.85 -6.14
CA GLU A 153 6.88 14.38 -7.50
C GLU A 153 6.99 13.18 -8.46
N VAL A 154 5.93 12.89 -9.19
CA VAL A 154 5.82 11.66 -9.98
C VAL A 154 5.99 11.94 -11.46
N THR A 155 6.87 11.19 -12.11
CA THR A 155 6.96 11.07 -13.56
C THR A 155 6.65 9.64 -13.93
N SER A 156 5.70 9.43 -14.82
CA SER A 156 5.34 8.09 -15.27
C SER A 156 5.14 8.03 -16.78
N ALA A 157 5.46 6.87 -17.35
CA ALA A 157 5.22 6.56 -18.75
C ALA A 157 4.66 5.14 -18.85
N ASP A 158 3.93 4.89 -19.93
CA ASP A 158 3.62 3.54 -20.39
C ASP A 158 3.60 3.54 -21.91
N LEU A 159 3.95 2.40 -22.52
CA LEU A 159 3.93 2.26 -23.98
C LEU A 159 2.51 2.00 -24.48
N ASN A 160 1.67 1.36 -23.67
CA ASN A 160 0.30 1.05 -24.03
C ASN A 160 -0.55 2.32 -23.81
N PRO A 161 -1.22 2.83 -24.87
CA PRO A 161 -2.01 4.06 -24.81
C PRO A 161 -3.26 3.95 -23.94
#